data_AF-A0AAU2RH58-F1
#
_entry.id   AF-A0AAU2RH58-F1
#
_cell.length_a   1.000
_cell.length_b   1.000
_cell.length_c   1.000
_cell.angle_alpha   90.00
_cell.angle_beta   90.00
_cell.angle_gamma   90.00
#
_symmetry.space_group_name_H-M   'P 1'
#
loop_
_entity.id
_entity.type
_entity.pdbx_description
1 polymer ?
#
loop_
_entity_poly.entity_id
_entity_poly.type
_entity_poly.pdbx_seq_one_letter_code
_entity_poly.pdbx_strand_id
1 'polypeptide(L)' 'MSPDLSCRGSVRSAADLNERIRTLFHAAGGYLRPHERAEYERLVTAWAIADAAERRTVLAKAA' A
#
# COMPACT_ATOMS: atom_id res chain seq x y z
N MET A 1 5.14 12.80 -20.20
CA MET A 1 4.00 12.42 -19.36
C MET A 1 4.48 12.36 -17.92
N SER A 2 3.98 13.24 -17.05
CA SER A 2 4.25 13.20 -15.61
C SER A 2 3.30 12.18 -14.98
N PRO A 3 3.78 11.25 -14.12
CA PRO A 3 2.88 10.43 -13.36
C PRO A 3 2.18 11.34 -12.34
N ASP A 4 0.86 11.32 -12.38
CA ASP A 4 -0.03 11.97 -11.44
C ASP A 4 0.22 11.36 -10.05
N LEU A 5 1.09 11.99 -9.25
CA LEU A 5 1.39 11.61 -7.86
C LEU A 5 0.40 12.30 -6.88
N SER A 6 -0.77 12.70 -7.37
CA SER A 6 -1.64 13.68 -6.71
C SER A 6 -2.53 13.12 -5.60
N CYS A 7 -2.49 11.83 -5.28
CA CYS A 7 -3.07 11.32 -4.03
C CYS A 7 -1.97 10.98 -3.02
N ARG A 8 -1.26 12.02 -2.55
CA ARG A 8 -0.48 11.96 -1.31
C ARG A 8 -1.43 12.14 -0.11
N GLY A 9 -2.50 11.35 -0.11
CA GLY A 9 -3.50 11.31 0.93
C GLY A 9 -2.86 11.03 2.29
N SER A 10 -3.31 11.80 3.27
CA SER A 10 -3.02 11.71 4.69
C SER A 10 -2.83 10.26 5.15
N VAL A 11 -1.72 9.98 5.86
CA VAL A 11 -1.41 8.70 6.54
C VAL A 11 -1.88 7.47 5.76
N ARG A 12 -1.10 7.05 4.75
CA ARG A 12 -1.46 5.99 3.79
C ARG A 12 -2.26 4.86 4.43
N SER A 13 -3.57 4.86 4.21
CA SER A 13 -4.46 3.84 4.72
C SER A 13 -4.08 2.48 4.14
N ALA A 14 -4.58 1.41 4.75
CA ALA A 14 -4.39 0.06 4.20
C ALA A 14 -4.90 -0.01 2.75
N ALA A 15 -5.98 0.71 2.43
CA ALA A 15 -6.50 0.83 1.07
C ALA A 15 -5.47 1.45 0.10
N ASP A 16 -4.89 2.60 0.43
CA ASP A 16 -3.91 3.30 -0.42
C ASP A 16 -2.65 2.46 -0.68
N LEU A 17 -2.18 1.76 0.35
CA LEU A 17 -1.00 0.88 0.23
C LEU A 17 -1.30 -0.31 -0.67
N ASN A 18 -2.49 -0.88 -0.56
CA ASN A 18 -2.92 -2.00 -1.40
C ASN A 18 -3.06 -1.58 -2.88
N GLU A 19 -3.58 -0.38 -3.17
CA GLU A 19 -3.62 0.16 -4.54
C GLU A 19 -2.22 0.37 -5.14
N ARG A 20 -1.27 0.81 -4.31
CA ARG A 20 0.12 1.00 -4.75
C ARG A 20 0.82 -0.33 -5.02
N ILE A 21 0.56 -1.35 -4.20
CA ILE A 21 1.01 -2.73 -4.45
C ILE A 21 0.47 -3.24 -5.79
N ARG A 22 -0.83 -3.05 -6.05
CA ARG A 22 -1.46 -3.45 -7.33
C ARG A 22 -0.83 -2.73 -8.52
N THR A 23 -0.65 -1.42 -8.41
CA THR A 23 -0.01 -0.61 -9.45
C THR A 23 1.40 -1.10 -9.76
N LEU A 24 2.19 -1.43 -8.73
CA LEU A 24 3.53 -1.98 -8.89
C LEU A 24 3.52 -3.31 -9.64
N PHE A 25 2.61 -4.23 -9.28
CA PHE A 25 2.44 -5.51 -9.99
C PHE A 25 2.02 -5.33 -11.45
N HIS A 26 1.09 -4.43 -11.73
CA HIS A 26 0.65 -4.14 -13.10
C HIS A 26 1.78 -3.54 -13.94
N ALA A 27 2.55 -2.61 -13.39
CA ALA A 27 3.69 -2.00 -14.07
C ALA A 27 4.81 -3.01 -14.35
N ALA A 28 5.01 -3.98 -13.45
CA ALA A 28 6.02 -5.03 -13.58
C ALA A 28 5.63 -6.15 -14.56
N GLY A 29 4.41 -6.13 -15.12
CA GLY A 29 3.98 -7.12 -16.11
C GLY A 29 3.93 -8.56 -15.57
N GLY A 30 3.76 -8.73 -14.25
CA GLY A 30 3.68 -10.04 -13.59
C GLY A 30 4.99 -10.58 -12.99
N TYR A 31 6.14 -9.92 -13.20
CA TYR A 31 7.39 -10.30 -12.54
C TYR A 31 8.14 -9.11 -11.97
N LEU A 32 8.31 -9.08 -10.64
CA LEU A 32 9.03 -8.01 -9.94
C LEU A 32 10.55 -8.21 -10.09
N ARG A 33 11.22 -7.21 -10.68
CA ARG A 33 12.69 -7.11 -10.67
C ARG A 33 13.21 -6.88 -9.25
N PRO A 34 14.51 -7.09 -8.97
CA PRO A 34 15.04 -6.99 -7.61
C PRO A 34 14.73 -5.67 -6.89
N HIS A 35 14.75 -4.55 -7.60
CA HIS A 35 14.40 -3.24 -7.02
C HIS A 35 12.89 -3.09 -6.76
N GLU A 36 12.04 -3.60 -7.67
CA GLU A 36 10.59 -3.63 -7.50
C GLU A 36 10.19 -4.57 -6.35
N ARG A 37 10.91 -5.67 -6.16
CA ARG A 37 10.72 -6.58 -5.02
C ARG A 37 11.00 -5.90 -3.68
N ALA A 38 12.09 -5.14 -3.58
CA ALA A 38 12.39 -4.40 -2.36
C ALA A 38 11.31 -3.34 -2.04
N GLU A 39 10.78 -2.65 -3.06
CA GLU A 39 9.66 -1.73 -2.89
C GLU A 39 8.36 -2.47 -2.50
N TYR A 40 8.09 -3.62 -3.12
CA TYR A 40 6.95 -4.48 -2.78
C TYR A 40 6.97 -4.92 -1.32
N GLU A 41 8.11 -5.40 -0.83
CA GLU A 41 8.28 -5.84 0.57
C GLU A 41 8.02 -4.70 1.56
N ARG A 42 8.51 -3.49 1.24
CA ARG A 42 8.25 -2.28 2.04
C ARG A 42 6.75 -1.93 2.05
N LEU A 43 6.11 -1.96 0.89
CA LEU A 43 4.69 -1.66 0.76
C LEU A 43 3.82 -2.69 1.49
N VAL A 44 4.13 -3.98 1.39
CA VAL A 44 3.41 -5.06 2.10
C VAL A 44 3.58 -4.92 3.61
N THR A 45 4.77 -4.61 4.09
CA THR A 45 5.03 -4.39 5.52
C THR A 45 4.22 -3.19 6.04
N ALA A 46 4.27 -2.07 5.32
CA ALA A 46 3.49 -0.90 5.66
C ALA A 46 1.98 -1.19 5.64
N TRP A 47 1.51 -1.95 4.65
CA TRP A 47 0.10 -2.33 4.52
C TRP A 47 -0.36 -3.15 5.71
N ALA A 48 0.42 -4.14 6.13
CA ALA A 48 0.10 -4.98 7.28
C ALA A 48 -0.02 -4.16 8.58
N ILE A 49 0.86 -3.17 8.77
CA ILE A 49 0.81 -2.27 9.93
C ILE A 49 -0.44 -1.39 9.87
N ALA A 50 -0.75 -0.81 8.71
CA ALA A 50 -1.93 0.03 8.52
C ALA A 50 -3.24 -0.76 8.70
N ASP A 51 -3.36 -1.95 8.10
CA ASP A 51 -4.52 -2.83 8.21
C ASP A 51 -4.75 -3.27 9.67
N ALA A 52 -3.68 -3.60 10.40
CA ALA A 52 -3.79 -3.93 11.82
C ALA A 52 -4.27 -2.73 12.66
N ALA A 53 -3.75 -1.53 12.40
CA ALA A 53 -4.15 -0.31 13.11
C ALA A 53 -5.60 0.09 12.81
N GLU A 54 -6.02 -0.01 11.54
CA GLU A 54 -7.39 0.28 11.12
C GLU A 54 -8.39 -0.72 11.73
N ARG A 55 -8.10 -2.02 11.69
CA ARG A 55 -8.93 -3.06 12.32
C ARG A 55 -9.10 -2.83 13.82
N ARG A 56 -8.01 -2.46 14.51
CA ARG A 56 -8.07 -2.14 15.95
C ARG A 56 -8.95 -0.91 16.21
N THR A 57 -8.88 0.10 15.35
CA THR A 57 -9.71 1.31 15.45
C THR A 57 -11.19 0.99 15.24
N VAL A 58 -11.52 0.13 14.26
CA VAL A 58 -12.90 -0.31 14.01
C VAL A 58 -13.46 -1.07 15.21
N LEU A 59 -12.68 -1.98 15.80
CA LEU A 59 -13.10 -2.74 16.99
C LEU A 59 -13.31 -1.84 18.20
N ALA A 60 -12.43 -0.86 18.43
CA ALA A 60 -12.55 0.07 19.55
C ALA A 60 -13.78 1.01 19.42
N LYS A 61 -14.20 1.35 18.19
CA LYS A 61 -15.40 2.16 17.95
C LYS A 61 -16.71 1.38 18.14
N ALA A 62 -16.66 0.05 18.06
CA ALA A 62 -17.83 -0.82 18.15
C ALA A 62 -18.16 -1.30 19.57
N ALA A 63 -17.31 -0.98 20.56
CA ALA A 63 -17.49 -1.29 21.98
C ALA A 63 -18.04 -0.09 22.75
#